data_AF-A0A920WLS9-F1
#
_entry.id   AF-A0A920WLS9-F1
#
_cell.length_a   1.000
_cell.length_b   1.000
_cell.length_c   1.000
_cell.angle_alpha   90.00
_cell.angle_beta   90.00
_cell.angle_gamma   90.00
#
_symmetry.space_group_name_H-M   'P 1'
#
loop_
_entity.id
_entity.type
_entity.pdbx_description
1 polymer ?
#
loop_
_entity_poly.entity_id
_entity_poly.type
_entity_poly.pdbx_seq_one_letter_code
_entity_poly.pdbx_strand_id
1 'polypeptide(L)' 'MHIDSEALTWWLFLASAVVFVLASVRAGDLLFTVGSVLFLAACAVFLAGRGRPTGDR' A
#
# COMPACT_ATOMS: atom_id res chain seq x y z
N MET A 1 -21.30 -13.73 -2.60
CA MET A 1 -20.14 -12.88 -2.96
C MET A 1 -19.22 -12.87 -1.74
N HIS A 2 -18.41 -13.92 -1.59
CA HIS A 2 -17.38 -13.97 -0.55
C HIS A 2 -16.26 -13.09 -1.07
N ILE A 3 -16.38 -11.79 -0.83
CA ILE A 3 -15.29 -10.89 -1.14
C ILE A 3 -14.22 -11.28 -0.15
N ASP A 4 -13.09 -11.79 -0.64
CA ASP A 4 -11.95 -12.18 0.19
C ASP A 4 -11.59 -10.98 1.07
N SER A 5 -12.02 -11.00 2.33
CA SER A 5 -11.91 -9.87 3.25
C SER A 5 -10.46 -9.41 3.34
N GLU A 6 -9.52 -10.34 3.20
CA GLU A 6 -8.10 -10.08 3.06
C GLU A 6 -7.79 -9.18 1.86
N ALA A 7 -8.25 -9.52 0.66
CA ALA A 7 -8.04 -8.70 -0.54
C ALA A 7 -8.63 -7.29 -0.39
N LEU A 8 -9.81 -7.16 0.22
CA LEU A 8 -10.39 -5.85 0.55
C LEU A 8 -9.51 -5.06 1.54
N THR A 9 -9.01 -5.71 2.59
CA THR A 9 -8.16 -5.06 3.59
C THR A 9 -6.88 -4.54 2.94
N TRP A 10 -6.31 -5.30 1.99
CA TRP A 10 -5.17 -4.88 1.18
C TRP A 10 -5.46 -3.68 0.29
N TRP A 11 -6.60 -3.69 -0.41
CA TRP A 11 -7.03 -2.55 -1.23
C TRP A 11 -7.24 -1.29 -0.40
N LEU A 12 -7.81 -1.40 0.81
CA LEU A 12 -7.97 -0.29 1.74
C LEU A 12 -6.62 0.26 2.22
N PHE A 13 -5.66 -0.62 2.52
CA PHE A 13 -4.32 -0.22 2.96
C PHE A 13 -3.56 0.53 1.86
N LEU A 14 -3.64 0.04 0.61
CA LEU A 14 -3.04 0.69 -0.54
C LEU A 14 -3.72 2.03 -0.86
N ALA A 15 -5.05 2.08 -0.84
CA ALA A 15 -5.81 3.31 -1.06
C ALA A 15 -5.47 4.37 -0.01
N SER A 16 -5.34 3.97 1.26
CA SER A 16 -4.92 4.86 2.36
C SER A 16 -3.50 5.40 2.13
N ALA A 17 -2.55 4.54 1.74
CA ALA A 17 -1.18 4.96 1.43
C ALA A 17 -1.13 5.99 0.30
N VAL A 18 -1.92 5.81 -0.76
CA VAL A 18 -2.01 6.76 -1.89
C VAL A 18 -2.55 8.11 -1.43
N VAL A 19 -3.60 8.12 -0.59
CA VAL A 19 -4.16 9.36 -0.03
C VAL A 19 -3.15 10.08 0.85
N PHE A 20 -2.36 9.36 1.66
CA PHE A 20 -1.28 9.94 2.47
C PHE A 20 -0.21 10.61 1.61
N VAL A 21 0.23 9.96 0.53
CA VAL A 21 1.17 10.55 -0.43
C VAL A 21 0.57 11.81 -1.06
N LEU A 22 -0.68 11.77 -1.51
CA LEU A 22 -1.37 12.93 -2.10
C LEU A 22 -1.48 14.10 -1.11
N ALA A 23 -1.84 13.80 0.14
CA ALA A 23 -1.93 14.78 1.22
C ALA A 23 -0.55 15.39 1.51
N SER A 24 0.52 14.58 1.45
CA SER A 24 1.88 15.05 1.67
C SER A 24 2.39 16.03 0.62
N VAL A 25 2.12 15.73 -0.65
CA VAL A 25 2.49 16.61 -1.77
C VAL A 25 1.73 17.93 -1.67
N ARG A 26 0.48 17.90 -1.20
CA ARG A 26 -0.34 19.10 -0.93
C ARG A 26 0.20 19.94 0.23
N ALA A 27 0.75 19.32 1.28
CA ALA A 27 1.28 20.02 2.45
C ALA A 27 2.64 20.68 2.18
N GLY A 28 3.37 20.24 1.15
CA GLY A 28 4.73 20.73 0.85
C GLY A 28 5.78 20.27 1.86
N ASP A 29 5.44 19.31 2.72
CA ASP A 29 6.27 18.85 3.81
C ASP A 29 7.09 17.62 3.38
N LEU A 30 8.37 17.86 3.07
CA LEU A 30 9.29 16.84 2.55
C LEU A 30 9.40 15.62 3.47
N LEU A 31 9.36 15.81 4.79
CA LEU A 31 9.46 14.71 5.76
C LEU A 31 8.25 13.78 5.64
N PHE A 32 7.07 14.38 5.50
CA PHE A 32 5.81 13.66 5.40
C PHE A 32 5.67 12.96 4.03
N THR A 33 6.22 13.56 2.96
CA THR A 33 6.32 12.90 1.65
C THR A 33 7.24 11.69 1.68
N VAL A 34 8.44 11.81 2.27
CA VAL A 34 9.38 10.68 2.40
C VAL A 34 8.74 9.55 3.20
N GLY A 35 8.09 9.85 4.34
CA GLY A 35 7.39 8.86 5.15
C GLY A 35 6.26 8.15 4.40
N SER A 36 5.45 8.91 3.66
CA SER A 36 4.32 8.36 2.90
C SER A 36 4.79 7.48 1.72
N VAL A 37 5.86 7.88 1.03
CA VAL A 37 6.48 7.08 -0.05
C VAL A 37 7.08 5.79 0.49
N LEU A 38 7.78 5.85 1.64
CA LEU A 38 8.34 4.66 2.28
C LEU A 38 7.23 3.67 2.69
N PHE A 39 6.13 4.19 3.22
CA PHE A 39 4.95 3.40 3.57
C PHE A 39 4.32 2.75 2.34
N LEU A 40 4.12 3.51 1.25
CA LEU A 40 3.61 2.98 -0.01
C LEU A 40 4.51 1.87 -0.58
N ALA A 41 5.84 2.05 -0.50
CA ALA A 41 6.80 1.03 -0.91
C ALA A 41 6.67 -0.26 -0.08
N ALA A 42 6.51 -0.15 1.24
CA ALA A 42 6.27 -1.29 2.12
C ALA A 42 4.96 -2.02 1.78
N CYS A 43 3.87 -1.27 1.54
CA CYS A 43 2.59 -1.83 1.07
C CYS A 43 2.78 -2.62 -0.23
N ALA A 44 3.51 -2.06 -1.19
CA ALA A 44 3.75 -2.66 -2.50
C ALA A 44 4.63 -3.92 -2.40
N VAL A 45 5.70 -3.91 -1.59
CA VAL A 45 6.57 -5.08 -1.38
C VAL A 45 5.78 -6.21 -0.72
N PHE A 46 4.96 -5.91 0.28
CA PHE A 46 4.14 -6.93 0.94
C PHE A 46 3.09 -7.52 -0.01
N LEU A 47 2.45 -6.68 -0.81
CA LEU A 47 1.50 -7.13 -1.84
C LEU A 47 2.18 -7.98 -2.92
N ALA A 48 3.37 -7.58 -3.38
CA ALA A 48 4.18 -8.34 -4.33
C ALA A 48 4.66 -9.69 -3.75
N GLY A 49 4.96 -9.73 -2.45
CA GLY A 49 5.28 -10.97 -1.72
C GLY A 49 4.12 -11.95 -1.68
N ARG A 50 2.87 -11.46 -1.54
CA ARG A 50 1.66 -12.29 -1.59
C ARG A 50 1.22 -12.67 -3.01
N GLY A 51 1.49 -11.81 -3.99
CA GLY A 51 1.16 -12.01 -5.39
C GLY A 51 2.11 -12.96 -6.11
N ARG A 52 3.25 -13.33 -5.51
CA ARG A 52 3.98 -14.52 -5.95
C ARG A 52 3.06 -15.71 -5.66
N PRO A 53 2.49 -16.39 -6.68
CA PRO A 53 1.94 -17.70 -6.43
C PRO A 53 3.08 -18.49 -5.77
N THR A 54 2.81 -19.08 -4.61
CA THR A 54 3.64 -20.13 -4.06
C THR A 54 3.77 -21.15 -5.17
N GLY A 55 4.85 -21.05 -5.94
CA GLY A 55 5.17 -21.99 -6.99
C GLY A 55 5.37 -23.31 -6.29
N ASP A 56 4.39 -24.19 -6.45
CA ASP A 56 4.56 -25.62 -6.61
C ASP A 56 5.55 -26.25 -5.60
N ARG A 57 5.02 -26.62 -4.43
CA ARG A 57 5.52 -27.74 -3.65
C ARG A 57 4.37 -28.44 -2.95
#